data_AF-A0A150XQR2-F1
#
_entry.id   AF-A0A150XQR2-F1
#
_cell.length_a   1.000
_cell.length_b   1.000
_cell.length_c   1.000
_cell.angle_alpha   90.00
_cell.angle_beta   90.00
_cell.angle_gamma   90.00
#
_symmetry.space_group_name_H-M   'P 1'
#
loop_
_entity.id
_entity.type
_entity.pdbx_description
1 polymer ?
#
loop_
_entity_poly.entity_id
_entity_poly.type
_entity_poly.pdbx_seq_one_letter_code
_entity_poly.pdbx_strand_id
1 'polypeptide(L)'
;MNTHSGIPEEFKGVYILKMNLNGAGFGAVVLQTLNQIRYCERNSLLPVVNYDQSCEGHFFDKSYGENTWTQYFEALVPPYDFPTIMRYCNGQEYSISVAELQSLEDKEVIQMCEHHEDSIYTFTFADWRLNPPEDLNAWYNKQREKGRETFSKYIRVKPSILSRINEFWDVHLAGHQVLGVHVRGTDLMYAPPVSPAEYFEHIDQWIKSRKHPKLFVATDQTQYLSTFQSRYGDLVVAYDSSRSVDEVVPFNLEGITPYKKGEDVLFDMCLLSKTDFLIKGTSAVSELALYMNPKLECLDLSISKRFAFGQDYGKGWNGGLLKDTKPAWLLLKNTDLSSIEGSARTQTPWQEFLYKFRPLYSPPIIFFKRVKNAVLRRLGLKKTVSINN
;
A
#
# COMPACT_ATOMS: atom_id res chain seq x y z
N MET A 1 -17.49 -40.41 -21.04
CA MET A 1 -16.63 -40.19 -19.85
C MET A 1 -17.06 -38.85 -19.27
N ASN A 2 -17.58 -38.82 -18.05
CA ASN A 2 -17.97 -37.58 -17.39
C ASN A 2 -16.71 -36.74 -17.19
N THR A 3 -16.50 -35.77 -18.07
CA THR A 3 -15.49 -34.72 -17.94
C THR A 3 -15.97 -33.77 -16.84
N HIS A 4 -15.79 -34.16 -15.58
CA HIS A 4 -15.87 -33.19 -14.51
C HIS A 4 -14.79 -32.15 -14.78
N SER A 5 -15.23 -30.91 -15.02
CA SER A 5 -14.38 -29.74 -15.13
C SER A 5 -13.40 -29.73 -13.94
N GLY A 6 -12.09 -29.61 -14.21
CA GLY A 6 -11.07 -29.47 -13.17
C GLY A 6 -11.17 -28.16 -12.39
N ILE A 7 -12.12 -27.29 -12.73
CA ILE A 7 -12.45 -26.05 -12.03
C ILE A 7 -13.91 -26.04 -11.56
N PRO A 8 -14.25 -25.33 -10.48
CA PRO A 8 -15.62 -25.21 -10.00
C PRO A 8 -16.57 -24.60 -11.06
N GLU A 9 -17.82 -25.06 -11.09
CA GLU A 9 -18.81 -24.69 -12.12
C GLU A 9 -19.17 -23.20 -12.12
N GLU A 10 -18.96 -22.48 -11.02
CA GLU A 10 -19.18 -21.04 -10.94
C GLU A 10 -18.18 -20.20 -11.74
N PHE A 11 -17.06 -20.81 -12.17
CA PHE A 11 -16.02 -20.12 -12.95
C PHE A 11 -16.12 -20.46 -14.44
N LYS A 12 -16.04 -19.42 -15.28
CA LYS A 12 -16.03 -19.51 -16.75
C LYS A 12 -14.66 -19.84 -17.33
N GLY A 13 -13.61 -19.84 -16.52
CA GLY A 13 -12.23 -20.06 -16.92
C GLY A 13 -11.25 -19.71 -15.80
N VAL A 14 -9.96 -19.87 -16.08
CA VAL A 14 -8.89 -19.57 -15.12
C VAL A 14 -8.19 -18.28 -15.52
N TYR A 15 -7.97 -17.38 -14.57
CA TYR A 15 -7.18 -16.17 -14.78
C TYR A 15 -5.85 -16.28 -14.02
N ILE A 16 -4.75 -16.28 -14.76
CA ILE A 16 -3.39 -16.29 -14.21
C ILE A 16 -2.98 -14.84 -13.93
N LEU A 17 -2.90 -14.49 -12.64
CA LEU A 17 -2.39 -13.20 -12.19
C LEU A 17 -0.87 -13.21 -12.36
N LYS A 18 -0.41 -12.44 -13.34
CA LYS A 18 0.99 -12.22 -13.69
C LYS A 18 1.16 -10.78 -14.14
N MET A 19 2.22 -10.12 -13.68
CA MET A 19 2.62 -8.82 -14.20
C MET A 19 4.08 -8.51 -13.86
N ASN A 20 4.70 -7.54 -14.54
CA ASN A 20 5.97 -6.98 -14.09
C ASN A 20 5.81 -6.23 -12.75
N LEU A 21 6.56 -6.67 -11.74
CA LEU A 21 6.59 -6.19 -10.36
C LEU A 21 7.88 -5.41 -10.03
N ASN A 22 8.67 -5.05 -11.04
CA ASN A 22 9.88 -4.28 -10.87
C ASN A 22 9.56 -2.93 -10.22
N GLY A 23 10.25 -2.65 -9.12
CA GLY A 23 10.06 -1.44 -8.31
C GLY A 23 8.80 -1.44 -7.44
N ALA A 24 7.97 -2.50 -7.48
CA ALA A 24 6.81 -2.60 -6.62
C ALA A 24 7.22 -3.01 -5.20
N GLY A 25 6.85 -2.20 -4.20
CA GLY A 25 6.95 -2.59 -2.79
C GLY A 25 5.94 -3.70 -2.43
N PHE A 26 6.18 -4.44 -1.36
CA PHE A 26 5.37 -5.62 -0.98
C PHE A 26 3.86 -5.29 -0.86
N GLY A 27 3.52 -4.16 -0.22
CA GLY A 27 2.13 -3.71 -0.14
C GLY A 27 1.51 -3.34 -1.51
N ALA A 28 2.31 -2.89 -2.48
CA ALA A 28 1.82 -2.66 -3.84
C ALA A 28 1.52 -3.97 -4.57
N VAL A 29 2.36 -5.01 -4.40
CA VAL A 29 2.12 -6.35 -4.93
C VAL A 29 0.78 -6.91 -4.42
N VAL A 30 0.53 -6.81 -3.12
CA VAL A 30 -0.75 -7.26 -2.53
C VAL A 30 -1.92 -6.43 -3.07
N LEU A 31 -1.79 -5.11 -3.17
CA LEU A 31 -2.85 -4.23 -3.70
C LEU A 31 -3.18 -4.53 -5.18
N GLN A 32 -2.17 -4.73 -6.02
CA GLN A 32 -2.34 -5.11 -7.42
C GLN A 32 -3.02 -6.48 -7.54
N THR A 33 -2.70 -7.40 -6.64
CA THR A 33 -3.37 -8.71 -6.56
C THR A 33 -4.85 -8.54 -6.21
N LEU A 34 -5.20 -7.73 -5.21
CA LEU A 34 -6.60 -7.45 -4.87
C LEU A 34 -7.38 -6.87 -6.06
N ASN A 35 -6.78 -5.95 -6.82
CA ASN A 35 -7.43 -5.36 -8.00
C ASN A 35 -7.67 -6.38 -9.12
N GLN A 36 -6.71 -7.29 -9.35
CA GLN A 36 -6.88 -8.39 -10.31
C GLN A 36 -7.91 -9.41 -9.83
N ILE A 37 -7.99 -9.71 -8.52
CA ILE A 37 -9.05 -10.55 -7.96
C ILE A 37 -10.43 -9.94 -8.25
N ARG A 38 -10.60 -8.63 -8.03
CA ARG A 38 -11.87 -7.95 -8.35
C ARG A 38 -12.20 -8.05 -9.84
N TYR A 39 -11.20 -7.98 -10.72
CA TYR A 39 -11.41 -8.26 -12.15
C TYR A 39 -11.90 -9.68 -12.41
N CYS A 40 -11.34 -10.67 -11.72
CA CYS A 40 -11.79 -12.05 -11.82
C CYS A 40 -13.24 -12.20 -11.34
N GLU A 41 -13.64 -11.55 -10.24
CA GLU A 41 -15.02 -11.58 -9.75
C GLU A 41 -16.01 -11.02 -10.78
N ARG A 42 -15.69 -9.88 -11.41
CA ARG A 42 -16.55 -9.26 -12.44
C ARG A 42 -16.71 -10.13 -13.69
N ASN A 43 -15.74 -10.99 -13.97
CA ASN A 43 -15.71 -11.84 -15.16
C ASN A 43 -16.00 -13.33 -14.86
N SER A 44 -16.28 -13.68 -13.60
CA SER A 44 -16.45 -15.06 -13.14
C SER A 44 -15.24 -15.94 -13.49
N LEU A 45 -14.02 -15.46 -13.26
CA LEU A 45 -12.78 -16.20 -13.50
C LEU A 45 -12.20 -16.71 -12.18
N LEU A 46 -11.58 -17.89 -12.20
CA LEU A 46 -10.84 -18.46 -11.06
C LEU A 46 -9.49 -17.74 -10.95
N PRO A 47 -9.22 -16.94 -9.91
CA PRO A 47 -7.97 -16.21 -9.78
C PRO A 47 -6.84 -17.11 -9.28
N VAL A 48 -5.74 -17.19 -10.02
CA VAL A 48 -4.57 -18.01 -9.68
C VAL A 48 -3.29 -17.19 -9.84
N VAL A 49 -2.47 -17.08 -8.78
CA VAL A 49 -1.29 -16.21 -8.79
C VAL A 49 -0.04 -16.93 -9.28
N ASN A 50 0.69 -16.31 -10.22
CA ASN A 50 2.01 -16.76 -10.66
C ASN A 50 3.02 -15.59 -10.77
N TYR A 51 3.49 -15.11 -9.61
CA TYR A 51 4.55 -14.11 -9.53
C TYR A 51 5.95 -14.74 -9.43
N ASP A 52 6.33 -15.49 -10.46
CA ASP A 52 7.63 -16.16 -10.59
C ASP A 52 8.78 -15.18 -10.93
N GLN A 53 9.97 -15.71 -11.18
CA GLN A 53 11.15 -14.91 -11.53
C GLN A 53 10.96 -13.99 -12.75
N SER A 54 10.10 -14.35 -13.70
CA SER A 54 9.85 -13.55 -14.90
C SER A 54 9.06 -12.26 -14.60
N CYS A 55 8.50 -12.13 -13.39
CA CYS A 55 7.81 -10.93 -12.96
C CYS A 55 8.75 -9.84 -12.41
N GLU A 56 10.07 -10.07 -12.34
CA GLU A 56 11.07 -9.08 -11.89
C GLU A 56 10.79 -8.50 -10.49
N GLY A 57 10.10 -9.25 -9.62
CA GLY A 57 9.77 -8.82 -8.26
C GLY A 57 10.93 -8.95 -7.26
N HIS A 58 10.94 -8.09 -6.26
CA HIS A 58 12.02 -7.99 -5.25
C HIS A 58 11.95 -9.03 -4.12
N PHE A 59 10.89 -9.85 -4.09
CA PHE A 59 10.56 -10.71 -2.95
C PHE A 59 10.56 -12.20 -3.29
N PHE A 60 10.84 -12.58 -4.54
CA PHE A 60 10.88 -13.98 -4.95
C PHE A 60 12.19 -14.65 -4.51
N ASP A 61 12.06 -15.77 -3.80
CA ASP A 61 13.15 -16.66 -3.42
C ASP A 61 12.71 -18.11 -3.65
N LYS A 62 13.31 -18.72 -4.67
CA LYS A 62 13.00 -20.11 -5.09
C LYS A 62 13.18 -21.16 -3.99
N SER A 63 13.89 -20.85 -2.89
CA SER A 63 14.03 -21.76 -1.76
C SER A 63 12.80 -21.81 -0.85
N TYR A 64 11.87 -20.86 -0.98
CA TYR A 64 10.67 -20.72 -0.15
C TYR A 64 9.34 -20.98 -0.89
N GLY A 65 9.37 -21.14 -2.21
CA GLY A 65 8.18 -21.43 -3.02
C GLY A 65 8.45 -21.34 -4.52
N GLU A 66 7.43 -21.69 -5.32
CA GLU A 66 7.50 -21.62 -6.79
C GLU A 66 7.30 -20.20 -7.33
N ASN A 67 6.55 -19.37 -6.59
CA ASN A 67 6.39 -17.96 -6.89
C ASN A 67 6.28 -17.13 -5.61
N THR A 68 6.37 -15.80 -5.75
CA THR A 68 6.35 -14.86 -4.62
C THR A 68 5.11 -15.04 -3.74
N TRP A 69 3.94 -15.28 -4.33
CA TRP A 69 2.69 -15.40 -3.58
C TRP A 69 2.68 -16.61 -2.66
N THR A 70 3.02 -17.76 -3.23
CA THR A 70 3.03 -19.04 -2.50
C THR A 70 4.10 -19.11 -1.43
N GLN A 71 5.01 -18.14 -1.31
CA GLN A 71 5.94 -18.05 -0.18
C GLN A 71 5.25 -17.58 1.10
N TYR A 72 4.30 -16.65 0.98
CA TYR A 72 3.73 -15.90 2.10
C TYR A 72 2.25 -16.19 2.36
N PHE A 73 1.50 -16.52 1.31
CA PHE A 73 0.07 -16.70 1.36
C PHE A 73 -0.31 -18.10 0.86
N GLU A 74 -1.50 -18.55 1.27
CA GLU A 74 -2.14 -19.73 0.70
C GLU A 74 -2.72 -19.40 -0.70
N ALA A 75 -3.19 -20.43 -1.41
CA ALA A 75 -3.93 -20.27 -2.66
C ALA A 75 -5.15 -19.35 -2.45
N LEU A 76 -5.45 -18.48 -3.41
CA LEU A 76 -6.59 -17.55 -3.33
C LEU A 76 -7.92 -18.30 -3.23
N VAL A 77 -8.03 -19.42 -3.95
CA VAL A 77 -9.18 -20.34 -3.88
C VAL A 77 -8.62 -21.76 -3.76
N PRO A 78 -8.47 -22.31 -2.54
CA PRO A 78 -7.97 -23.67 -2.37
C PRO A 78 -8.91 -24.72 -3.01
N PRO A 79 -8.38 -25.81 -3.60
CA PRO A 79 -6.96 -26.16 -3.70
C PRO A 79 -6.25 -25.59 -4.95
N TYR A 80 -6.86 -24.63 -5.65
CA TYR A 80 -6.42 -24.15 -6.97
C TYR A 80 -5.28 -23.11 -6.88
N ASP A 81 -4.05 -23.59 -6.70
CA ASP A 81 -2.83 -22.81 -6.93
C ASP A 81 -2.28 -23.03 -8.35
N PHE A 82 -1.27 -22.23 -8.72
CA PHE A 82 -0.63 -22.32 -10.03
C PHE A 82 -0.06 -23.72 -10.33
N PRO A 83 0.73 -24.36 -9.43
CA PRO A 83 1.20 -25.73 -9.65
C PRO A 83 0.06 -26.72 -9.92
N THR A 84 -1.05 -26.61 -9.18
CA THR A 84 -2.22 -27.48 -9.33
C THR A 84 -2.90 -27.28 -10.68
N ILE A 85 -3.12 -26.04 -11.12
CA ILE A 85 -3.66 -25.76 -12.46
C ILE A 85 -2.76 -26.32 -13.56
N MET A 86 -1.44 -26.21 -13.41
CA MET A 86 -0.51 -26.76 -14.40
C MET A 86 -0.55 -28.30 -14.45
N ARG A 87 -0.73 -29.00 -13.31
CA ARG A 87 -0.98 -30.46 -13.31
C ARG A 87 -2.26 -30.83 -14.05
N TYR A 88 -3.32 -30.03 -13.92
CA TYR A 88 -4.59 -30.23 -14.63
C TYR A 88 -4.47 -29.96 -16.13
N CYS A 89 -3.67 -28.98 -16.54
CA CYS A 89 -3.37 -28.74 -17.95
C CYS A 89 -2.57 -29.90 -18.57
N ASN A 90 -1.73 -30.56 -17.76
CA ASN A 90 -0.92 -31.71 -18.18
C ASN A 90 -1.67 -33.06 -18.15
N GLY A 91 -2.97 -33.05 -17.83
CA GLY A 91 -3.79 -34.27 -17.81
C GLY A 91 -3.48 -35.23 -16.66
N GLN A 92 -2.80 -34.78 -15.60
CA GLN A 92 -2.37 -35.65 -14.51
C GLN A 92 -3.49 -36.00 -13.51
N GLU A 93 -4.56 -35.20 -13.43
CA GLU A 93 -5.69 -35.40 -12.50
C GLU A 93 -7.03 -35.09 -13.19
N TYR A 94 -7.14 -33.89 -13.74
CA TYR A 94 -8.24 -33.45 -14.62
C TYR A 94 -7.65 -33.01 -15.96
N SER A 95 -8.52 -32.69 -16.92
CA SER A 95 -8.11 -32.09 -18.19
C SER A 95 -8.73 -30.70 -18.30
N ILE A 96 -7.91 -29.67 -18.13
CA ILE A 96 -8.24 -28.27 -18.47
C ILE A 96 -7.48 -27.94 -19.75
N SER A 97 -8.14 -27.29 -20.71
CA SER A 97 -7.45 -26.84 -21.92
C SER A 97 -6.59 -25.63 -21.59
N VAL A 98 -5.35 -25.58 -22.09
CA VAL A 98 -4.49 -24.39 -21.98
C VAL A 98 -5.17 -23.15 -22.58
N ALA A 99 -6.07 -23.31 -23.56
CA ALA A 99 -6.86 -22.23 -24.13
C ALA A 99 -7.88 -21.59 -23.16
N GLU A 100 -8.17 -22.25 -22.03
CA GLU A 100 -9.04 -21.75 -20.96
C GLU A 100 -8.28 -20.90 -19.93
N LEU A 101 -6.94 -20.84 -20.04
CA LEU A 101 -6.09 -19.96 -19.24
C LEU A 101 -6.07 -18.56 -19.86
N GLN A 102 -6.42 -17.57 -19.07
CA GLN A 102 -6.47 -16.16 -19.45
C GLN A 102 -5.47 -15.36 -18.61
N SER A 103 -4.87 -14.33 -19.19
CA SER A 103 -4.07 -13.33 -18.49
C SER A 103 -4.14 -12.02 -19.26
N LEU A 104 -4.07 -10.89 -18.56
CA LEU A 104 -3.91 -9.58 -19.18
C LEU A 104 -2.42 -9.28 -19.40
N GLU A 105 -2.13 -8.45 -20.40
CA GLU A 105 -0.80 -7.86 -20.58
C GLU A 105 -0.51 -6.83 -19.47
N ASP A 106 0.76 -6.58 -19.16
CA ASP A 106 1.18 -5.65 -18.09
C ASP A 106 0.48 -4.28 -18.18
N LYS A 107 0.40 -3.73 -19.40
CA LYS A 107 -0.24 -2.43 -19.66
C LYS A 107 -1.73 -2.43 -19.29
N GLU A 108 -2.41 -3.56 -19.46
CA GLU A 108 -3.85 -3.72 -19.19
C GLU A 108 -4.07 -3.90 -17.69
N VAL A 109 -3.19 -4.65 -17.00
CA VAL A 109 -3.19 -4.76 -15.54
C VAL A 109 -2.95 -3.40 -14.89
N ILE A 110 -1.97 -2.64 -15.39
CA ILE A 110 -1.70 -1.26 -14.94
C ILE A 110 -2.93 -0.39 -15.21
N GLN A 111 -3.47 -0.41 -16.42
CA GLN A 111 -4.64 0.40 -16.77
C GLN A 111 -5.81 0.11 -15.83
N MET A 112 -6.06 -1.16 -15.53
CA MET A 112 -7.08 -1.58 -14.58
C MET A 112 -6.77 -1.08 -13.15
N CYS A 113 -5.55 -1.28 -12.65
CA CYS A 113 -5.17 -0.90 -11.28
C CYS A 113 -5.21 0.62 -11.07
N GLU A 114 -4.89 1.41 -12.11
CA GLU A 114 -4.77 2.86 -12.02
C GLU A 114 -6.08 3.59 -12.34
N HIS A 115 -6.94 3.04 -13.21
CA HIS A 115 -8.06 3.79 -13.79
C HIS A 115 -9.45 3.16 -13.60
N HIS A 116 -9.56 1.87 -13.27
CA HIS A 116 -10.86 1.23 -13.19
C HIS A 116 -11.61 1.59 -11.90
N GLU A 117 -12.88 2.01 -12.00
CA GLU A 117 -13.65 2.50 -10.85
C GLU A 117 -13.87 1.46 -9.74
N ASP A 118 -13.86 0.17 -10.11
CA ASP A 118 -13.99 -0.93 -9.17
C ASP A 118 -12.69 -1.28 -8.45
N SER A 119 -11.52 -0.81 -8.92
CA SER A 119 -10.24 -1.01 -8.23
C SER A 119 -10.23 -0.35 -6.85
N ILE A 120 -9.36 -0.87 -5.99
CA ILE A 120 -9.04 -0.39 -4.64
C ILE A 120 -7.85 0.56 -4.74
N TYR A 121 -7.99 1.71 -4.08
CA TYR A 121 -6.97 2.75 -4.04
C TYR A 121 -6.61 3.05 -2.58
N THR A 122 -5.33 2.98 -2.24
CA THR A 122 -4.84 3.20 -0.86
C THR A 122 -4.64 4.68 -0.52
N PHE A 123 -4.59 5.53 -1.53
CA PHE A 123 -4.58 6.99 -1.46
C PHE A 123 -4.88 7.53 -2.87
N THR A 124 -5.10 8.84 -2.97
CA THR A 124 -5.40 9.50 -4.26
C THR A 124 -4.16 9.51 -5.17
N PHE A 125 -3.97 8.43 -5.92
CA PHE A 125 -2.96 8.30 -6.99
C PHE A 125 -3.64 8.24 -8.38
N ALA A 126 -2.84 8.28 -9.46
CA ALA A 126 -3.31 8.21 -10.85
C ALA A 126 -4.48 9.18 -11.16
N ASP A 127 -5.62 8.67 -11.64
CA ASP A 127 -6.77 9.49 -12.02
C ASP A 127 -7.36 10.26 -10.85
N TRP A 128 -7.32 9.70 -9.65
CA TRP A 128 -7.79 10.34 -8.41
C TRP A 128 -6.86 11.47 -7.96
N ARG A 129 -5.59 11.46 -8.41
CA ARG A 129 -4.67 12.61 -8.25
C ARG A 129 -5.06 13.77 -9.16
N LEU A 130 -5.57 13.50 -10.36
CA LEU A 130 -5.98 14.53 -11.31
C LEU A 130 -7.41 15.03 -11.07
N ASN A 131 -8.26 14.15 -10.52
CA ASN A 131 -9.67 14.39 -10.24
C ASN A 131 -9.98 13.97 -8.79
N PRO A 132 -9.55 14.76 -7.79
CA PRO A 132 -9.76 14.40 -6.40
C PRO A 132 -11.26 14.30 -6.08
N PRO A 133 -11.67 13.33 -5.23
CA PRO A 133 -13.03 13.25 -4.73
C PRO A 133 -13.46 14.53 -4.00
N GLU A 134 -14.75 14.85 -4.06
CA GLU A 134 -15.31 16.00 -3.32
C GLU A 134 -15.30 15.73 -1.81
N ASP A 135 -15.69 14.52 -1.41
CA ASP A 135 -15.60 14.02 -0.04
C ASP A 135 -14.53 12.92 0.04
N LEU A 136 -13.36 13.31 0.55
CA LEU A 136 -12.21 12.42 0.68
C LEU A 136 -12.44 11.34 1.74
N ASN A 137 -13.16 11.64 2.83
CA ASN A 137 -13.44 10.67 3.89
C ASN A 137 -14.39 9.58 3.39
N ALA A 138 -15.48 9.98 2.74
CA ALA A 138 -16.40 9.03 2.11
C ALA A 138 -15.69 8.17 1.06
N TRP A 139 -14.79 8.77 0.28
CA TRP A 139 -13.99 8.02 -0.69
C TRP A 139 -13.07 6.99 -0.02
N TYR A 140 -12.27 7.38 1.00
CA TYR A 140 -11.42 6.44 1.72
C TYR A 140 -12.21 5.31 2.37
N ASN A 141 -13.37 5.60 2.95
CA ASN A 141 -14.25 4.59 3.52
C ASN A 141 -14.69 3.57 2.47
N LYS A 142 -15.10 4.05 1.28
CA LYS A 142 -15.45 3.17 0.15
C LYS A 142 -14.28 2.32 -0.32
N GLN A 143 -13.05 2.87 -0.39
CA GLN A 143 -11.87 2.09 -0.78
C GLN A 143 -11.53 1.02 0.27
N ARG A 144 -11.60 1.38 1.56
CA ARG A 144 -11.38 0.45 2.68
C ARG A 144 -12.42 -0.65 2.75
N GLU A 145 -13.67 -0.35 2.44
CA GLU A 145 -14.75 -1.35 2.33
C GLU A 145 -14.42 -2.39 1.25
N LYS A 146 -14.14 -1.97 0.02
CA LYS A 146 -13.72 -2.87 -1.06
C LYS A 146 -12.48 -3.67 -0.68
N GLY A 147 -11.49 -3.00 -0.10
CA GLY A 147 -10.24 -3.62 0.35
C GLY A 147 -10.49 -4.73 1.36
N ARG A 148 -11.29 -4.46 2.41
CA ARG A 148 -11.66 -5.43 3.45
C ARG A 148 -12.44 -6.60 2.89
N GLU A 149 -13.45 -6.33 2.06
CA GLU A 149 -14.27 -7.36 1.42
C GLU A 149 -13.38 -8.34 0.64
N THR A 150 -12.63 -7.83 -0.35
CA THR A 150 -11.79 -8.67 -1.20
C THR A 150 -10.67 -9.35 -0.40
N PHE A 151 -10.04 -8.63 0.54
CA PHE A 151 -8.97 -9.21 1.37
C PHE A 151 -9.49 -10.37 2.23
N SER A 152 -10.60 -10.16 2.94
CA SER A 152 -11.19 -11.18 3.83
C SER A 152 -11.66 -12.41 3.06
N LYS A 153 -12.05 -12.28 1.79
CA LYS A 153 -12.53 -13.41 0.99
C LYS A 153 -11.40 -14.29 0.49
N TYR A 154 -10.29 -13.69 0.03
CA TYR A 154 -9.27 -14.42 -0.74
C TYR A 154 -7.90 -14.52 -0.08
N ILE A 155 -7.52 -13.58 0.78
CA ILE A 155 -6.12 -13.52 1.25
C ILE A 155 -6.00 -14.27 2.57
N ARG A 156 -5.11 -15.26 2.61
CA ARG A 156 -4.78 -16.05 3.80
C ARG A 156 -3.28 -16.09 3.96
N VAL A 157 -2.76 -15.51 5.05
CA VAL A 157 -1.33 -15.63 5.40
C VAL A 157 -1.06 -17.05 5.84
N LYS A 158 0.08 -17.62 5.43
CA LYS A 158 0.43 -18.99 5.80
C LYS A 158 0.41 -19.22 7.32
N PRO A 159 -0.12 -20.36 7.80
CA PRO A 159 -0.15 -20.68 9.22
C PRO A 159 1.21 -20.63 9.92
N SER A 160 2.29 -21.06 9.26
CA SER A 160 3.65 -21.03 9.81
C SER A 160 4.17 -19.61 10.05
N ILE A 161 3.81 -18.65 9.19
CA ILE A 161 4.15 -17.24 9.35
C ILE A 161 3.29 -16.62 10.45
N LEU A 162 1.98 -16.87 10.44
CA LEU A 162 1.07 -16.39 11.49
C LEU A 162 1.46 -16.89 12.88
N SER A 163 1.94 -18.13 13.00
CA SER A 163 2.42 -18.67 14.27
C SER A 163 3.56 -17.83 14.85
N ARG A 164 4.55 -17.46 14.03
CA ARG A 164 5.69 -16.63 14.45
C ARG A 164 5.27 -15.19 14.79
N ILE A 165 4.32 -14.65 14.05
CA ILE A 165 3.75 -13.32 14.34
C ILE A 165 3.00 -13.34 15.67
N ASN A 166 2.21 -14.38 15.93
CA ASN A 166 1.48 -14.54 17.17
C ASN A 166 2.43 -14.76 18.36
N GLU A 167 3.49 -15.55 18.19
CA GLU A 167 4.52 -15.71 19.22
C GLU A 167 5.18 -14.38 19.58
N PHE A 168 5.57 -13.58 18.57
CA PHE A 168 6.09 -12.23 18.82
C PHE A 168 5.08 -11.35 19.58
N TRP A 169 3.81 -11.38 19.16
CA TRP A 169 2.75 -10.63 19.83
C TRP A 169 2.59 -11.06 21.29
N ASP A 170 2.53 -12.36 21.55
CA ASP A 170 2.31 -12.91 22.89
C ASP A 170 3.45 -12.57 23.85
N VAL A 171 4.70 -12.55 23.35
CA VAL A 171 5.88 -12.19 24.15
C VAL A 171 5.96 -10.70 24.44
N HIS A 172 5.65 -9.83 23.45
CA HIS A 172 5.99 -8.40 23.56
C HIS A 172 4.80 -7.47 23.78
N LEU A 173 3.60 -7.87 23.38
CA LEU A 173 2.44 -6.98 23.22
C LEU A 173 1.16 -7.49 23.89
N ALA A 174 1.00 -8.79 24.10
CA ALA A 174 -0.18 -9.33 24.78
C ALA A 174 -0.35 -8.74 26.18
N GLY A 175 -1.62 -8.52 26.57
CA GLY A 175 -1.98 -7.91 27.85
C GLY A 175 -1.79 -6.39 27.94
N HIS A 176 -1.23 -5.75 26.91
CA HIS A 176 -1.07 -4.30 26.83
C HIS A 176 -2.18 -3.66 26.00
N GLN A 177 -2.40 -2.35 26.19
CA GLN A 177 -3.10 -1.55 25.19
C GLN A 177 -2.04 -1.08 24.19
N VAL A 178 -2.19 -1.42 22.91
CA VAL A 178 -1.17 -1.22 21.88
C VAL A 178 -1.61 -0.19 20.86
N LEU A 179 -0.83 0.89 20.74
CA LEU A 179 -0.94 1.84 19.64
C LEU A 179 0.00 1.41 18.51
N GLY A 180 -0.57 1.08 17.35
CA GLY A 180 0.19 0.91 16.12
C GLY A 180 0.63 2.26 15.58
N VAL A 181 1.91 2.39 15.25
CA VAL A 181 2.49 3.60 14.65
C VAL A 181 3.24 3.19 13.39
N HIS A 182 2.71 3.57 12.23
CA HIS A 182 3.37 3.31 10.96
C HIS A 182 3.93 4.61 10.36
N VAL A 183 5.26 4.70 10.30
CA VAL A 183 5.99 5.86 9.74
C VAL A 183 6.76 5.43 8.52
N ARG A 184 6.32 5.90 7.34
CA ARG A 184 7.05 5.70 6.09
C ARG A 184 8.05 6.84 5.90
N GLY A 185 9.29 6.50 5.62
CA GLY A 185 10.38 7.45 5.43
C GLY A 185 10.99 7.41 4.02
N THR A 186 11.07 6.24 3.39
CA THR A 186 11.69 6.08 2.07
C THR A 186 10.69 6.26 0.92
N ASP A 187 11.22 6.66 -0.24
CA ASP A 187 10.53 6.75 -1.54
C ASP A 187 9.08 7.28 -1.44
N LEU A 188 8.95 8.48 -0.86
CA LEU A 188 7.68 9.20 -0.73
C LEU A 188 7.52 10.27 -1.81
N MET A 189 8.29 10.21 -2.90
CA MET A 189 8.31 11.24 -3.96
C MET A 189 6.92 11.53 -4.56
N TYR A 190 6.01 10.57 -4.45
CA TYR A 190 4.66 10.59 -5.01
C TYR A 190 3.54 10.75 -3.96
N ALA A 191 3.86 10.86 -2.67
CA ALA A 191 2.90 10.91 -1.57
C ALA A 191 3.33 11.90 -0.46
N PRO A 192 2.40 12.49 0.31
CA PRO A 192 2.69 13.42 1.39
C PRO A 192 3.51 12.75 2.47
N PRO A 193 4.71 13.28 2.75
CA PRO A 193 5.46 12.82 3.89
C PRO A 193 4.75 13.25 5.17
N VAL A 194 4.78 12.38 6.17
CA VAL A 194 4.42 12.69 7.55
C VAL A 194 5.69 12.52 8.37
N SER A 195 6.15 13.61 8.99
CA SER A 195 7.35 13.56 9.82
C SER A 195 7.06 12.88 11.15
N PRO A 196 8.03 12.21 11.79
CA PRO A 196 7.85 11.62 13.12
C PRO A 196 7.28 12.60 14.16
N ALA A 197 7.67 13.88 14.09
CA ALA A 197 7.20 14.92 15.01
C ALA A 197 5.66 15.10 15.00
N GLU A 198 5.02 14.90 13.85
CA GLU A 198 3.55 15.02 13.72
C GLU A 198 2.80 13.88 14.43
N TYR A 199 3.47 12.78 14.78
CA TYR A 199 2.87 11.69 15.53
C TYR A 199 2.87 11.96 17.04
N PHE A 200 3.83 12.73 17.56
CA PHE A 200 4.12 12.77 18.99
C PHE A 200 2.97 13.33 19.82
N GLU A 201 2.34 14.42 19.40
CA GLU A 201 1.19 14.98 20.13
C GLU A 201 0.07 13.94 20.27
N HIS A 202 -0.25 13.23 19.19
CA HIS A 202 -1.30 12.22 19.19
C HIS A 202 -0.94 10.99 20.01
N ILE A 203 0.32 10.56 19.96
CA ILE A 203 0.83 9.45 20.78
C ILE A 203 0.80 9.83 22.26
N ASP A 204 1.27 11.02 22.61
CA ASP A 204 1.31 11.51 23.99
C ASP A 204 -0.10 11.61 24.58
N GLN A 205 -1.07 12.10 23.79
CA GLN A 205 -2.48 12.13 24.17
C GLN A 205 -3.06 10.73 24.35
N TRP A 206 -2.75 9.81 23.43
CA TRP A 206 -3.24 8.44 23.49
C TRP A 206 -2.67 7.71 24.71
N ILE A 207 -1.38 7.85 25.03
CA ILE A 207 -0.73 7.21 26.18
C ILE A 207 -1.36 7.65 27.50
N LYS A 208 -1.67 8.94 27.68
CA LYS A 208 -2.17 9.52 28.94
C LYS A 208 -3.43 8.84 29.48
N SER A 209 -4.27 8.26 28.61
CA SER A 209 -5.56 7.68 28.98
C SER A 209 -5.59 6.15 28.98
N ARG A 210 -4.43 5.47 28.92
CA ARG A 210 -4.35 4.01 28.71
C ARG A 210 -3.66 3.30 29.85
N LYS A 211 -4.14 2.08 30.15
CA LYS A 211 -3.53 1.17 31.11
C LYS A 211 -2.49 0.32 30.37
N HIS A 212 -1.27 0.27 30.90
CA HIS A 212 -0.15 -0.49 30.32
C HIS A 212 0.03 -0.26 28.80
N PRO A 213 0.26 1.00 28.37
CA PRO A 213 0.42 1.30 26.96
C PRO A 213 1.70 0.68 26.38
N LYS A 214 1.63 0.24 25.12
CA LYS A 214 2.78 -0.07 24.27
C LYS A 214 2.60 0.61 22.92
N LEU A 215 3.72 0.93 22.28
CA LEU A 215 3.78 1.46 20.92
C LEU A 215 4.40 0.40 20.02
N PHE A 216 3.63 -0.18 19.12
CA PHE A 216 4.20 -0.99 18.05
C PHE A 216 4.59 -0.08 16.88
N VAL A 217 5.89 0.14 16.67
CA VAL A 217 6.42 1.05 15.65
C VAL A 217 6.93 0.28 14.44
N ALA A 218 6.27 0.48 13.30
CA ALA A 218 6.69 -0.04 12.00
C ALA A 218 7.22 1.12 11.14
N THR A 219 8.47 1.01 10.69
CA THR A 219 9.10 2.00 9.83
C THR A 219 10.19 1.35 8.99
N ASP A 220 10.39 1.89 7.80
CA ASP A 220 11.44 1.53 6.84
C ASP A 220 12.77 2.25 7.10
N GLN A 221 12.85 3.15 8.09
CA GLN A 221 14.06 3.92 8.42
C GLN A 221 14.52 3.76 9.86
N THR A 222 15.79 3.43 10.04
CA THR A 222 16.42 3.24 11.36
C THR A 222 16.37 4.50 12.21
N GLN A 223 16.61 5.68 11.61
CA GLN A 223 16.59 6.96 12.36
C GLN A 223 15.23 7.28 12.94
N TYR A 224 14.15 6.91 12.23
CA TYR A 224 12.80 7.16 12.71
C TYR A 224 12.52 6.29 13.93
N LEU A 225 12.84 5.00 13.87
CA LEU A 225 12.71 4.10 15.02
C LEU A 225 13.50 4.62 16.23
N SER A 226 14.76 5.04 16.02
CA SER A 226 15.58 5.63 17.09
C SER A 226 14.91 6.87 17.72
N THR A 227 14.24 7.69 16.92
CA THR A 227 13.52 8.88 17.43
C THR A 227 12.38 8.48 18.37
N PHE A 228 11.59 7.45 18.03
CA PHE A 228 10.54 6.95 18.93
C PHE A 228 11.13 6.31 20.19
N GLN A 229 12.20 5.51 20.05
CA GLN A 229 12.87 4.87 21.18
C GLN A 229 13.47 5.90 22.15
N SER A 230 14.09 6.97 21.65
CA SER A 230 14.62 8.05 22.48
C SER A 230 13.52 8.80 23.25
N ARG A 231 12.33 8.99 22.66
CA ARG A 231 11.22 9.70 23.30
C ARG A 231 10.43 8.84 24.29
N TYR A 232 10.17 7.59 23.93
CA TYR A 232 9.20 6.73 24.63
C TYR A 232 9.83 5.52 25.36
N GLY A 233 11.14 5.30 25.19
CA GLY A 233 11.89 4.25 25.89
C GLY A 233 11.25 2.87 25.75
N ASP A 234 11.08 2.18 26.87
CA ASP A 234 10.57 0.82 26.96
C ASP A 234 9.10 0.65 26.51
N LEU A 235 8.40 1.73 26.19
CA LEU A 235 7.06 1.64 25.58
C LEU A 235 7.14 1.17 24.12
N VAL A 236 8.26 1.41 23.44
CA VAL A 236 8.44 1.09 22.02
C VAL A 236 8.78 -0.38 21.84
N VAL A 237 7.98 -1.05 21.01
CA VAL A 237 8.23 -2.39 20.49
C VAL A 237 8.27 -2.28 18.97
N ALA A 238 9.26 -2.89 18.35
CA ALA A 238 9.36 -2.97 16.90
C ALA A 238 9.81 -4.37 16.51
N TYR A 239 9.31 -4.90 15.41
CA TYR A 239 9.85 -6.13 14.85
C TYR A 239 11.27 -5.88 14.32
N ASP A 240 12.13 -6.90 14.31
CA ASP A 240 13.48 -6.83 13.75
C ASP A 240 13.43 -6.92 12.20
N SER A 241 12.78 -5.90 11.62
CA SER A 241 12.69 -5.65 10.19
C SER A 241 13.97 -5.00 9.67
N SER A 242 14.36 -5.36 8.46
CA SER A 242 15.40 -4.68 7.69
C SER A 242 15.00 -3.23 7.44
N ARG A 243 15.84 -2.29 7.86
CA ARG A 243 15.58 -0.85 7.78
C ARG A 243 16.70 -0.13 7.06
N SER A 244 16.31 0.88 6.30
CA SER A 244 17.25 1.76 5.64
C SER A 244 17.86 2.75 6.63
N VAL A 245 19.10 3.17 6.34
CA VAL A 245 19.77 4.29 7.00
C VAL A 245 19.68 5.57 6.17
N ASP A 246 18.99 5.55 5.05
CA ASP A 246 18.80 6.70 4.18
C ASP A 246 17.51 6.56 3.34
N GLU A 247 17.48 7.16 2.15
CA GLU A 247 16.33 7.12 1.25
C GLU A 247 16.20 5.81 0.45
N VAL A 248 17.19 4.92 0.52
CA VAL A 248 17.16 3.64 -0.19
C VAL A 248 16.01 2.81 0.38
N VAL A 249 15.08 2.43 -0.47
CA VAL A 249 13.96 1.55 -0.12
C VAL A 249 14.48 0.20 0.40
N PRO A 250 13.89 -0.39 1.47
CA PRO A 250 14.41 -1.61 2.08
C PRO A 250 14.55 -2.80 1.13
N PHE A 251 13.70 -2.90 0.10
CA PHE A 251 13.78 -3.99 -0.87
C PHE A 251 15.01 -3.88 -1.80
N ASN A 252 15.67 -2.72 -1.86
CA ASN A 252 16.94 -2.52 -2.57
C ASN A 252 18.18 -2.73 -1.67
N LEU A 253 18.01 -3.04 -0.37
CA LEU A 253 19.16 -3.29 0.51
C LEU A 253 19.90 -4.57 0.10
N GLU A 254 21.22 -4.48 0.06
CA GLU A 254 22.11 -5.62 -0.15
C GLU A 254 22.25 -6.46 1.13
N GLY A 255 22.63 -7.72 1.00
CA GLY A 255 22.84 -8.63 2.14
C GLY A 255 21.57 -9.17 2.80
N ILE A 256 20.39 -8.70 2.41
CA ILE A 256 19.09 -9.22 2.86
C ILE A 256 18.45 -10.06 1.76
N THR A 257 18.01 -11.27 2.09
CA THR A 257 17.37 -12.17 1.12
C THR A 257 16.03 -11.60 0.63
N PRO A 258 15.62 -11.88 -0.63
CA PRO A 258 14.30 -11.50 -1.14
C PRO A 258 13.16 -11.98 -0.23
N TYR A 259 13.26 -13.21 0.27
CA TYR A 259 12.26 -13.76 1.19
C TYR A 259 12.12 -12.92 2.47
N LYS A 260 13.25 -12.58 3.13
CA LYS A 260 13.26 -11.78 4.36
C LYS A 260 12.70 -10.38 4.14
N LYS A 261 13.00 -9.75 2.99
CA LYS A 261 12.42 -8.42 2.63
C LYS A 261 10.89 -8.45 2.62
N GLY A 262 10.28 -9.47 2.03
CA GLY A 262 8.81 -9.60 2.01
C GLY A 262 8.25 -10.01 3.37
N GLU A 263 8.98 -10.87 4.09
CA GLU A 263 8.62 -11.30 5.45
C GLU A 263 8.56 -10.12 6.42
N ASP A 264 9.56 -9.23 6.41
CA ASP A 264 9.62 -8.05 7.26
C ASP A 264 8.38 -7.17 7.13
N VAL A 265 8.01 -6.86 5.88
CA VAL A 265 6.85 -6.03 5.60
C VAL A 265 5.55 -6.75 5.98
N LEU A 266 5.45 -8.06 5.75
CA LEU A 266 4.28 -8.84 6.15
C LEU A 266 4.12 -8.92 7.67
N PHE A 267 5.21 -9.09 8.42
CA PHE A 267 5.20 -9.04 9.89
C PHE A 267 4.71 -7.69 10.38
N ASP A 268 5.26 -6.59 9.86
CA ASP A 268 4.82 -5.24 10.21
C ASP A 268 3.33 -5.04 9.89
N MET A 269 2.85 -5.46 8.71
CA MET A 269 1.43 -5.37 8.34
C MET A 269 0.51 -6.12 9.32
N CYS A 270 0.84 -7.37 9.64
CA CYS A 270 0.03 -8.20 10.53
C CYS A 270 0.07 -7.70 11.97
N LEU A 271 1.23 -7.28 12.48
CA LEU A 271 1.36 -6.74 13.84
C LEU A 271 0.62 -5.40 13.97
N LEU A 272 0.70 -4.52 12.97
CA LEU A 272 -0.11 -3.30 12.92
C LEU A 272 -1.61 -3.63 12.95
N SER A 273 -2.06 -4.65 12.21
CA SER A 273 -3.48 -5.03 12.15
C SER A 273 -4.05 -5.53 13.48
N LYS A 274 -3.18 -6.01 14.40
CA LYS A 274 -3.55 -6.54 15.72
C LYS A 274 -3.62 -5.45 16.81
N THR A 275 -3.17 -4.23 16.53
CA THR A 275 -3.16 -3.12 17.50
C THR A 275 -4.58 -2.64 17.86
N ASP A 276 -4.74 -1.90 18.96
CA ASP A 276 -6.04 -1.34 19.38
C ASP A 276 -6.42 -0.09 18.58
N PHE A 277 -5.42 0.64 18.09
CA PHE A 277 -5.59 1.86 17.30
C PHE A 277 -4.35 2.07 16.44
N LEU A 278 -4.50 2.64 15.23
CA LEU A 278 -3.40 2.89 14.30
C LEU A 278 -3.22 4.38 13.99
N ILE A 279 -2.02 4.92 14.16
CA ILE A 279 -1.61 6.21 13.59
C ILE A 279 -0.68 5.95 12.41
N LYS A 280 -0.99 6.54 11.25
CA LYS A 280 -0.24 6.31 10.01
C LYS A 280 -0.11 7.56 9.13
N GLY A 281 0.85 7.51 8.21
CA GLY A 281 0.94 8.38 7.04
C GLY A 281 0.64 7.60 5.75
N THR A 282 0.87 8.20 4.58
CA THR A 282 0.53 7.56 3.29
C THR A 282 1.37 6.31 3.03
N SER A 283 0.75 5.12 3.07
CA SER A 283 1.39 3.86 2.71
C SER A 283 0.38 2.73 2.49
N ALA A 284 0.62 1.91 1.46
CA ALA A 284 -0.14 0.69 1.22
C ALA A 284 -0.02 -0.32 2.37
N VAL A 285 1.15 -0.41 3.03
CA VAL A 285 1.40 -1.31 4.18
C VAL A 285 0.35 -1.07 5.28
N SER A 286 0.21 0.19 5.70
CA SER A 286 -0.74 0.58 6.74
C SER A 286 -2.21 0.51 6.30
N GLU A 287 -2.52 0.70 5.00
CA GLU A 287 -3.90 0.46 4.52
C GLU A 287 -4.24 -1.03 4.52
N LEU A 288 -3.31 -1.90 4.11
CA LEU A 288 -3.54 -3.35 4.14
C LEU A 288 -3.73 -3.87 5.57
N ALA A 289 -3.05 -3.28 6.57
CA ALA A 289 -3.34 -3.57 7.99
C ALA A 289 -4.80 -3.26 8.36
N LEU A 290 -5.40 -2.18 7.81
CA LEU A 290 -6.82 -1.85 7.99
C LEU A 290 -7.76 -2.79 7.22
N TYR A 291 -7.26 -3.46 6.18
CA TYR A 291 -8.03 -4.48 5.44
C TYR A 291 -8.03 -5.82 6.17
N MET A 292 -6.91 -6.16 6.82
CA MET A 292 -6.76 -7.35 7.67
C MET A 292 -7.66 -7.30 8.91
N ASN A 293 -7.87 -6.12 9.49
CA ASN A 293 -8.74 -5.93 10.65
C ASN A 293 -9.80 -4.84 10.39
N PRO A 294 -11.04 -5.22 10.00
CA PRO A 294 -12.13 -4.27 9.77
C PRO A 294 -12.52 -3.42 10.98
N LYS A 295 -12.16 -3.85 12.20
CA LYS A 295 -12.45 -3.12 13.46
C LYS A 295 -11.33 -2.18 13.88
N LEU A 296 -10.17 -2.21 13.21
CA LEU A 296 -9.05 -1.33 13.54
C LEU A 296 -9.40 0.11 13.20
N GLU A 297 -9.52 0.93 14.24
CA GLU A 297 -9.66 2.37 14.11
C GLU A 297 -8.31 3.03 13.80
N CYS A 298 -8.35 4.17 13.11
CA CYS A 298 -7.14 4.79 12.60
C CYS A 298 -7.22 6.32 12.52
N LEU A 299 -6.11 6.97 12.89
CA LEU A 299 -5.80 8.35 12.55
C LEU A 299 -4.78 8.39 11.40
N ASP A 300 -5.23 8.82 10.23
CA ASP A 300 -4.35 9.02 9.08
C ASP A 300 -3.94 10.49 8.97
N LEU A 301 -2.69 10.75 9.32
CA LEU A 301 -2.09 12.09 9.33
C LEU A 301 -1.83 12.64 7.93
N SER A 302 -2.02 11.83 6.88
CA SER A 302 -1.84 12.24 5.49
C SER A 302 -3.12 12.69 4.80
N ILE A 303 -4.31 12.34 5.30
CA ILE A 303 -5.60 12.67 4.64
C ILE A 303 -5.78 14.19 4.48
N SER A 304 -5.39 14.98 5.47
CA SER A 304 -5.52 16.44 5.42
C SER A 304 -4.43 17.11 4.58
N LYS A 305 -3.37 16.37 4.21
CA LYS A 305 -2.24 16.90 3.48
C LYS A 305 -2.59 16.97 2.01
N ARG A 306 -2.36 18.14 1.41
CA ARG A 306 -2.61 18.40 -0.01
C ARG A 306 -1.36 18.36 -0.88
N PHE A 307 -0.19 18.11 -0.30
CA PHE A 307 1.08 18.24 -1.02
C PHE A 307 2.08 17.14 -0.63
N ALA A 308 2.79 16.62 -1.63
CA ALA A 308 4.00 15.81 -1.47
C ALA A 308 5.22 16.67 -1.81
N PHE A 309 6.14 16.91 -0.85
CA PHE A 309 7.32 17.77 -1.05
C PHE A 309 7.04 19.13 -1.72
N GLY A 310 5.93 19.79 -1.36
CA GLY A 310 5.51 21.06 -1.96
C GLY A 310 4.85 20.95 -3.35
N GLN A 311 4.71 19.72 -3.90
CA GLN A 311 3.93 19.45 -5.10
C GLN A 311 2.46 19.21 -4.74
N ASP A 312 1.57 19.99 -5.36
CA ASP A 312 0.11 19.91 -5.21
C ASP A 312 -0.40 18.56 -5.74
N TYR A 313 -1.33 17.91 -5.02
CA TYR A 313 -2.13 16.78 -5.50
C TYR A 313 -3.09 17.22 -6.63
N GLY A 314 -2.50 17.60 -7.76
CA GLY A 314 -3.23 18.12 -8.91
C GLY A 314 -2.41 19.00 -9.85
N LYS A 315 -1.10 19.20 -9.62
CA LYS A 315 -0.21 19.88 -10.58
C LYS A 315 0.94 18.97 -11.00
N GLY A 316 1.01 18.71 -12.30
CA GLY A 316 1.98 17.82 -12.92
C GLY A 316 3.42 18.30 -12.69
N TRP A 317 4.28 17.29 -12.57
CA TRP A 317 5.70 17.29 -12.85
C TRP A 317 6.10 18.32 -13.91
N ASN A 318 6.76 19.40 -13.50
CA ASN A 318 7.54 20.23 -14.41
C ASN A 318 9.02 20.25 -13.98
N GLY A 319 9.54 19.16 -13.41
CA GLY A 319 10.99 18.88 -13.32
C GLY A 319 11.86 19.90 -12.57
N GLY A 320 11.31 21.02 -12.10
CA GLY A 320 11.97 21.95 -11.24
C GLY A 320 11.73 21.49 -9.82
N LEU A 321 12.70 20.77 -9.25
CA LEU A 321 13.10 21.11 -7.89
C LEU A 321 13.14 22.65 -7.87
N LEU A 322 12.29 23.32 -7.08
CA LEU A 322 12.77 24.59 -6.56
C LEU A 322 14.10 24.20 -5.93
N LYS A 323 15.21 24.78 -6.41
CA LYS A 323 16.56 24.53 -5.89
C LYS A 323 16.61 24.62 -4.36
N ASP A 324 15.58 25.23 -3.76
CA ASP A 324 15.41 25.52 -2.36
C ASP A 324 14.32 24.68 -1.64
N THR A 325 13.54 23.82 -2.31
CA THR A 325 12.66 22.85 -1.60
C THR A 325 13.46 21.61 -1.24
N LYS A 326 13.96 21.59 -0.01
CA LYS A 326 14.59 20.43 0.61
C LYS A 326 13.52 19.37 0.93
N PRO A 327 13.67 18.11 0.51
CA PRO A 327 12.76 17.04 0.92
C PRO A 327 12.77 16.90 2.45
N ALA A 328 11.66 16.43 3.03
CA ALA A 328 11.44 16.36 4.49
C ALA A 328 12.64 15.75 5.24
N TRP A 329 13.22 14.66 4.76
CA TRP A 329 14.42 14.05 5.36
C TRP A 329 15.66 14.97 5.33
N LEU A 330 15.82 15.84 4.33
CA LEU A 330 16.95 16.79 4.23
C LEU A 330 16.77 17.99 5.18
N LEU A 331 15.52 18.29 5.58
CA LEU A 331 15.22 19.19 6.70
C LEU A 331 15.49 18.51 8.05
N LEU A 332 15.43 17.18 8.11
CA LEU A 332 15.63 16.38 9.31
C LEU A 332 17.10 15.93 9.51
N LYS A 333 17.91 15.88 8.44
CA LYS A 333 19.31 15.40 8.45
C LYS A 333 20.25 16.25 9.31
N ASN A 334 19.95 17.55 9.48
CA ASN A 334 20.80 18.51 10.18
C ASN A 334 20.12 19.13 11.42
N THR A 335 18.98 18.59 11.85
CA THR A 335 18.17 19.17 12.92
C THR A 335 18.01 18.13 14.01
N ASP A 336 18.30 18.51 15.26
CA ASP A 336 17.99 17.67 16.41
C ASP A 336 16.48 17.44 16.44
N LEU A 337 16.05 16.23 16.11
CA LEU A 337 14.64 15.85 15.99
C LEU A 337 13.88 16.02 17.31
N SER A 338 14.59 16.04 18.44
CA SER A 338 14.02 16.31 19.76
C SER A 338 13.63 17.79 19.95
N SER A 339 14.23 18.71 19.17
CA SER A 339 13.98 20.16 19.25
C SER A 339 12.81 20.66 18.38
N ILE A 340 12.19 19.79 17.57
CA ILE A 340 11.13 20.15 16.60
C ILE A 340 9.73 20.20 17.27
N GLU A 341 9.64 20.14 18.60
CA GLU A 341 8.39 20.30 19.36
C GLU A 341 7.66 21.65 19.10
N GLY A 342 8.30 22.64 18.47
CA GLY A 342 7.74 23.99 18.30
C GLY A 342 7.33 24.45 16.89
N SER A 343 7.52 23.68 15.82
CA SER A 343 7.39 24.24 14.44
C SER A 343 6.72 23.38 13.37
N ALA A 344 6.06 22.26 13.72
CA ALA A 344 5.59 21.26 12.76
C ALA A 344 4.34 21.66 11.92
N ARG A 345 4.26 22.91 11.43
CA ARG A 345 3.64 23.16 10.12
C ARG A 345 4.71 22.90 9.07
N THR A 346 4.57 21.80 8.35
CA THR A 346 5.44 21.43 7.20
C THR A 346 5.43 22.46 6.06
N GLN A 347 4.69 23.57 6.20
CA GLN A 347 4.69 24.74 5.33
C GLN A 347 4.97 26.00 6.15
N THR A 348 6.03 26.74 5.78
CA THR A 348 6.31 28.07 6.33
C THR A 348 5.26 29.10 5.86
N PRO A 349 4.98 30.17 6.62
CA PRO A 349 4.09 31.25 6.19
C PRO A 349 4.49 31.90 4.86
N TRP A 350 5.78 31.90 4.53
CA TRP A 350 6.31 32.39 3.25
C TRP A 350 5.97 31.46 2.07
N GLN A 351 6.06 30.14 2.27
CA GLN A 351 5.58 29.15 1.30
C GLN A 351 4.06 29.27 1.09
N GLU A 352 3.30 29.59 2.14
CA GLU A 352 1.86 29.87 2.06
C GLU A 352 1.55 31.19 1.29
N PHE A 353 2.36 32.23 1.49
CA PHE A 353 2.22 33.54 0.84
C PHE A 353 2.52 33.49 -0.66
N LEU A 354 3.69 32.99 -1.08
CA LEU A 354 4.05 32.84 -2.51
C LEU A 354 3.02 31.99 -3.27
N TYR A 355 2.43 31.02 -2.57
CA TYR A 355 1.38 30.17 -3.10
C TYR A 355 0.04 30.90 -3.35
N LYS A 356 -0.36 31.85 -2.48
CA LYS A 356 -1.59 32.67 -2.67
C LYS A 356 -1.56 33.50 -3.95
N PHE A 357 -0.38 33.87 -4.46
CA PHE A 357 -0.21 34.69 -5.68
C PHE A 357 0.10 33.90 -6.96
N ARG A 358 0.07 32.55 -6.91
CA ARG A 358 0.34 31.62 -8.03
C ARG A 358 -0.62 31.65 -9.24
N PRO A 359 -1.89 32.10 -9.19
CA PRO A 359 -2.76 32.17 -10.39
C PRO A 359 -2.19 33.01 -11.53
N LEU A 360 -1.28 33.94 -11.22
CA LEU A 360 -0.60 34.79 -12.18
C LEU A 360 0.52 34.08 -12.98
N TYR A 361 0.89 32.84 -12.61
CA TYR A 361 2.11 32.16 -13.11
C TYR A 361 1.94 30.67 -13.51
N SER A 362 0.73 30.17 -13.80
CA SER A 362 0.58 28.78 -14.29
C SER A 362 0.96 28.64 -15.78
N PRO A 363 1.62 27.55 -16.21
CA PRO A 363 1.83 27.27 -17.64
C PRO A 363 0.48 27.22 -18.38
N PRO A 364 0.34 27.89 -19.54
CA PRO A 364 -0.95 28.06 -20.23
C PRO A 364 -1.72 26.75 -20.45
N ILE A 365 -1.01 25.67 -20.78
CA ILE A 365 -1.58 24.35 -21.10
C ILE A 365 -2.38 23.75 -19.92
N ILE A 366 -1.89 23.91 -18.69
CA ILE A 366 -2.55 23.36 -17.49
C ILE A 366 -3.78 24.19 -17.11
N PHE A 367 -3.70 25.52 -17.28
CA PHE A 367 -4.84 26.41 -17.10
C PHE A 367 -5.97 26.04 -18.08
N PHE A 368 -5.67 25.88 -19.37
CA PHE A 368 -6.66 25.48 -20.37
C PHE A 368 -7.26 24.10 -20.10
N LYS A 369 -6.47 23.11 -19.64
CA LYS A 369 -6.98 21.76 -19.32
C LYS A 369 -7.91 21.77 -18.10
N ARG A 370 -7.60 22.57 -17.06
CA ARG A 370 -8.46 22.74 -15.89
C ARG A 370 -9.77 23.47 -16.22
N VAL A 371 -9.69 24.54 -17.01
CA VAL A 371 -10.88 25.28 -17.49
C VAL A 371 -11.76 24.35 -18.33
N LYS A 372 -11.18 23.59 -19.27
CA LYS A 372 -11.91 22.61 -20.08
C LYS A 372 -12.63 21.57 -19.22
N ASN A 373 -11.96 20.97 -18.24
CA ASN A 373 -12.55 19.94 -17.37
C ASN A 373 -13.62 20.51 -16.43
N ALA A 374 -13.44 21.74 -15.92
CA ALA A 374 -14.45 22.41 -15.10
C ALA A 374 -15.71 22.76 -15.91
N VAL A 375 -15.54 23.17 -17.17
CA VAL A 375 -16.64 23.41 -18.11
C VAL A 375 -17.35 22.10 -18.44
N LEU A 376 -16.62 21.02 -18.73
CA LEU A 376 -17.21 19.70 -19.02
C LEU A 376 -18.01 19.15 -17.84
N ARG A 377 -17.54 19.35 -16.59
CA ARG A 377 -18.30 18.96 -15.38
C ARG A 377 -19.58 19.78 -15.21
N ARG A 378 -19.53 21.10 -15.44
CA ARG A 378 -20.72 21.98 -15.38
C ARG A 378 -21.76 21.67 -16.45
N LEU A 379 -21.33 21.12 -17.59
CA LEU A 379 -22.21 20.75 -18.70
C LEU A 379 -22.74 19.31 -18.60
N GLY A 380 -22.41 18.55 -17.54
CA GLY A 380 -22.86 17.16 -17.39
C GLY A 380 -22.25 16.17 -18.39
N LEU A 381 -21.27 16.61 -19.19
CA LEU A 381 -20.62 15.82 -20.22
C LEU A 381 -19.44 15.05 -19.61
N LYS A 382 -19.70 14.06 -18.76
CA LYS A 382 -18.70 13.00 -18.52
C LYS A 382 -18.63 12.17 -19.80
N LYS A 383 -17.45 12.08 -20.42
CA LYS A 383 -17.16 10.90 -21.25
C LYS A 383 -17.17 9.71 -20.31
N THR A 384 -18.28 8.97 -20.29
CA THR A 384 -18.21 7.52 -20.05
C THR A 384 -17.19 7.01 -21.05
N VAL A 385 -16.04 6.54 -20.56
CA VAL A 385 -15.20 5.68 -21.37
C VAL A 385 -16.02 4.41 -21.52
N SER A 386 -16.81 4.35 -22.59
CA SER A 386 -17.45 3.13 -23.03
C SER A 386 -16.30 2.21 -23.43
N ILE A 387 -16.13 1.15 -22.66
CA ILE A 387 -15.37 -0.02 -23.07
C ILE A 387 -16.27 -0.70 -24.09
N ASN A 388 -15.94 -0.57 -25.37
CA ASN A 388 -16.46 -1.47 -26.40
C ASN A 388 -15.26 -2.03 -27.17
N ASN A 389 -15.24 -3.36 -27.16
CA ASN A 389 -14.40 -4.35 -27.84
C ASN A 389 -13.04 -4.64 -27.21
#